data_AF-A0A354MD99-F1
#
_entry.id   AF-A0A354MD99-F1
#
_cell.length_a   1.000
_cell.length_b   1.000
_cell.length_c   1.000
_cell.angle_alpha   90.00
_cell.angle_beta   90.00
_cell.angle_gamma   90.00
#
_symmetry.space_group_name_H-M   'P 1'
#
loop_
_entity.id
_entity.type
_entity.pdbx_description
1 polymer ?
#
loop_
_entity_poly.entity_id
_entity_poly.type
_entity_poly.pdbx_seq_one_letter_code
_entity_poly.pdbx_strand_id
1 'polypeptide(L)'
;MHCFPFDPKCLNNLMKLNQELQKQNYNVKIVLSSTWRLNQIDTEIVNSRLAEYGMRIFANTIYLNSADRGLEIKNFLENEKYGKINKFLILDDEVEDIEKEFEEIHIIHTDFNTGFDNEKLQEAIKKGKKQ
;
A
#
# COMPACT_ATOMS: atom_id res chain seq x y z
N MET A 1 -7.15 22.25 -6.81
CA MET A 1 -8.17 21.53 -7.61
C MET A 1 -8.14 20.09 -7.13
N HIS A 2 -9.09 19.65 -6.29
CA HIS A 2 -9.12 18.28 -5.77
C HIS A 2 -9.62 17.34 -6.87
N CYS A 3 -8.75 17.05 -7.83
CA CYS A 3 -8.97 16.02 -8.83
C CYS A 3 -8.26 14.75 -8.32
N PHE A 4 -8.95 13.96 -7.52
CA PHE A 4 -8.49 12.61 -7.19
C PHE A 4 -9.47 11.56 -7.70
N PRO A 5 -9.59 11.37 -9.02
CA PRO A 5 -9.96 10.07 -9.52
C PRO A 5 -8.71 9.22 -9.42
N PHE A 6 -8.60 8.38 -8.38
CA PHE A 6 -7.74 7.20 -8.55
C PHE A 6 -8.11 6.55 -9.87
N ASP A 7 -7.12 6.16 -10.66
CA ASP A 7 -7.39 5.43 -11.89
C ASP A 7 -8.27 4.20 -11.53
N PRO A 8 -9.49 4.09 -12.07
CA PRO A 8 -10.38 2.96 -11.78
C PRO A 8 -9.72 1.61 -12.06
N LYS A 9 -8.77 1.54 -13.01
CA LYS A 9 -7.98 0.34 -13.29
C LYS A 9 -7.09 -0.02 -12.11
N CYS A 10 -6.39 0.95 -11.53
CA CYS A 10 -5.56 0.74 -10.34
C CYS A 10 -6.40 0.28 -9.14
N LEU A 11 -7.55 0.93 -8.89
CA LEU A 11 -8.46 0.52 -7.81
C LEU A 11 -9.03 -0.88 -8.02
N ASN A 12 -9.43 -1.22 -9.26
CA ASN A 12 -9.90 -2.55 -9.60
C ASN A 12 -8.83 -3.61 -9.35
N ASN A 13 -7.57 -3.33 -9.68
CA ASN A 13 -6.47 -4.25 -9.43
C ASN A 13 -6.17 -4.37 -7.92
N LEU A 14 -6.19 -3.27 -7.18
CA LEU A 14 -6.02 -3.28 -5.73
C LEU A 14 -7.13 -4.08 -5.04
N MET A 15 -8.38 -3.92 -5.49
CA MET A 15 -9.52 -4.74 -5.04
C MET A 15 -9.28 -6.22 -5.30
N LYS A 16 -8.86 -6.60 -6.51
CA LYS A 16 -8.55 -7.99 -6.85
C LYS A 16 -7.44 -8.55 -5.96
N LEU A 17 -6.36 -7.79 -5.73
CA LEU A 17 -5.29 -8.20 -4.82
C LEU A 17 -5.85 -8.47 -3.41
N ASN A 18 -6.59 -7.52 -2.85
CA ASN A 18 -7.19 -7.67 -1.53
C ASN A 18 -8.12 -8.90 -1.44
N GLN A 19 -8.96 -9.14 -2.45
CA GLN A 19 -9.82 -10.32 -2.51
C GLN A 19 -9.02 -11.63 -2.57
N GLU A 20 -7.94 -11.69 -3.37
CA GLU A 20 -7.10 -12.89 -3.45
C GLU A 20 -6.35 -13.17 -2.15
N LEU A 21 -5.84 -12.13 -1.47
CA LEU A 21 -5.22 -12.28 -0.16
C LEU A 21 -6.23 -12.78 0.89
N GLN A 22 -7.45 -12.24 0.89
CA GLN A 22 -8.52 -12.65 1.82
C GLN A 22 -9.02 -14.07 1.57
N LYS A 23 -9.27 -14.48 0.31
CA LYS A 23 -9.76 -15.83 -0.04
C LYS A 23 -8.87 -16.94 0.50
N GLN A 24 -7.57 -16.68 0.53
CA GLN A 24 -6.55 -17.65 0.94
C GLN A 24 -6.22 -17.55 2.44
N ASN A 25 -6.96 -16.72 3.19
CA ASN A 25 -6.73 -16.39 4.59
C ASN A 25 -5.30 -15.89 4.85
N TYR A 26 -4.68 -15.24 3.87
CA TYR A 26 -3.39 -14.60 4.04
C TYR A 26 -3.61 -13.31 4.81
N ASN A 27 -3.13 -13.26 6.06
CA ASN A 27 -3.11 -12.05 6.87
C ASN A 27 -1.98 -11.11 6.40
N VAL A 28 -1.99 -10.74 5.12
CA VAL A 28 -1.03 -9.84 4.48
C VAL A 28 -1.66 -8.44 4.44
N LYS A 29 -0.95 -7.44 4.97
CA LYS A 29 -1.37 -6.04 4.88
C LYS A 29 -0.83 -5.38 3.61
N ILE A 30 -1.61 -4.49 3.01
CA ILE A 30 -1.13 -3.68 1.88
C ILE A 30 -0.75 -2.31 2.44
N VAL A 31 0.50 -1.91 2.20
CA VAL A 31 1.04 -0.59 2.51
C VAL A 31 1.07 0.19 1.21
N LEU A 32 0.25 1.24 1.12
CA LEU A 32 0.30 2.20 0.03
C LEU A 32 1.21 3.34 0.48
N SER A 33 2.36 3.45 -0.16
CA SER A 33 3.27 4.56 0.08
C SER A 33 3.09 5.59 -1.04
N SER A 34 3.04 6.87 -0.65
CA SER A 34 2.82 7.97 -1.59
C SER A 34 3.33 9.27 -1.01
N THR A 35 3.68 10.21 -1.89
CA THR A 35 4.03 11.58 -1.49
C THR A 35 2.81 12.41 -1.04
N TRP A 36 1.59 11.87 -1.19
CA TRP A 36 0.35 12.53 -0.85
C TRP A 36 0.13 12.55 0.66
N ARG A 37 0.52 13.65 1.31
CA ARG A 37 0.14 13.93 2.70
C ARG A 37 -1.29 14.42 2.75
N LEU A 38 -2.21 13.47 2.79
CA LEU A 38 -3.64 13.76 2.85
C LEU A 38 -3.96 14.45 4.18
N ASN A 39 -4.70 15.56 4.11
CA ASN A 39 -5.37 16.09 5.29
C ASN A 39 -6.58 15.18 5.65
N GLN A 40 -7.29 15.53 6.72
CA GLN A 40 -8.43 14.73 7.17
C GLN A 40 -9.53 14.60 6.07
N ILE A 41 -9.87 15.70 5.41
CA ILE A 41 -10.92 15.72 4.38
C ILE A 41 -10.51 14.84 3.19
N ASP A 42 -9.27 14.97 2.73
CA ASP A 42 -8.76 14.15 1.63
C ASP A 42 -8.69 12.66 2.01
N THR A 43 -8.34 12.35 3.26
CA THR A 43 -8.35 10.97 3.79
C THR A 43 -9.76 10.38 3.78
N GLU A 44 -10.78 11.16 4.15
CA GLU A 44 -12.18 10.74 4.12
C GLU A 44 -12.68 10.50 2.69
N ILE A 45 -12.25 11.32 1.73
CA ILE A 45 -12.56 11.14 0.30
C ILE A 45 -11.94 9.83 -0.20
N VAL A 46 -10.65 9.59 0.07
CA VAL A 46 -9.96 8.36 -0.32
C VAL A 46 -10.63 7.13 0.31
N ASN A 47 -10.93 7.20 1.61
CA ASN A 47 -11.64 6.12 2.30
C ASN A 47 -13.01 5.83 1.70
N SER A 48 -13.75 6.86 1.32
CA SER A 48 -15.06 6.69 0.67
C SER A 48 -14.93 5.97 -0.66
N ARG A 49 -13.91 6.33 -1.47
CA ARG A 49 -13.63 5.64 -2.74
C ARG A 49 -13.22 4.19 -2.53
N LEU A 50 -12.30 3.92 -1.61
CA LEU A 50 -11.89 2.55 -1.29
C LEU A 50 -13.07 1.70 -0.79
N ALA A 51 -14.01 2.30 -0.06
CA ALA A 51 -15.18 1.61 0.44
C ALA A 51 -16.11 1.11 -0.67
N GLU A 52 -16.18 1.81 -1.81
CA GLU A 52 -16.90 1.35 -3.02
C GLU A 52 -16.34 0.01 -3.54
N TYR A 53 -15.07 -0.28 -3.23
CA TYR A 53 -14.35 -1.52 -3.59
C TYR A 53 -14.20 -2.49 -2.40
N GLY A 54 -14.90 -2.25 -1.29
CA GLY A 54 -14.83 -3.10 -0.09
C GLY A 54 -13.51 -2.99 0.68
N MET A 55 -12.74 -1.92 0.48
CA MET A 55 -11.48 -1.65 1.16
C MET A 55 -11.60 -0.42 2.08
N ARG A 56 -10.73 -0.31 3.08
CA ARG A 56 -10.62 0.88 3.94
C ARG A 56 -9.18 1.09 4.34
N ILE A 57 -8.78 2.34 4.54
CA ILE A 57 -7.49 2.65 5.17
C ILE A 57 -7.54 2.14 6.61
N PHE A 58 -6.55 1.32 6.98
CA PHE A 58 -6.42 0.81 8.32
C PHE A 58 -5.75 1.83 9.26
N ALA A 59 -4.66 2.44 8.81
CA ALA A 59 -3.93 3.50 9.49
C ALA A 59 -2.94 4.17 8.51
N ASN A 60 -2.43 5.33 8.91
CA ASN A 60 -1.42 6.10 8.17
C ASN A 60 -0.08 6.05 8.93
N THR A 61 1.03 6.07 8.18
CA THR A 61 2.37 6.25 8.78
C THR A 61 2.48 7.63 9.41
N ILE A 62 3.37 7.76 10.40
CA ILE A 62 3.76 9.08 10.91
C ILE A 62 4.81 9.68 9.99
N TYR A 63 4.76 11.00 9.78
CA TYR A 63 5.82 11.68 9.07
C TYR A 63 7.06 11.78 9.97
N LEU A 64 8.17 11.19 9.55
CA LEU A 64 9.47 11.39 10.17
C LEU A 64 10.16 12.50 9.38
N ASN A 65 10.63 13.54 10.08
CA ASN A 65 11.33 14.69 9.48
C ASN A 65 12.61 14.31 8.69
N SER A 66 12.95 13.02 8.58
CA SER A 66 14.04 12.44 7.79
C SER A 66 13.70 12.27 6.30
N ALA A 67 12.41 12.32 5.90
CA ALA A 67 11.95 12.07 4.53
C ALA A 67 12.30 10.67 3.97
N ASP A 68 12.57 9.69 4.84
CA ASP A 68 12.86 8.30 4.46
C ASP A 68 11.61 7.45 4.70
N ARG A 69 10.91 7.06 3.63
CA ARG A 69 9.65 6.30 3.71
C ARG A 69 9.89 4.89 4.21
N GLY A 70 11.04 4.30 3.90
CA GLY A 70 11.44 2.99 4.42
C GLY A 70 11.38 3.00 5.95
N LEU A 71 12.00 4.00 6.57
CA LEU A 71 11.98 4.15 8.03
C LEU A 71 10.59 4.45 8.60
N GLU A 72 9.78 5.26 7.93
CA GLU A 72 8.40 5.54 8.34
C GLU A 72 7.53 4.27 8.36
N ILE A 73 7.62 3.47 7.30
CA ILE A 73 6.90 2.20 7.18
C ILE A 73 7.40 1.22 8.23
N LYS A 74 8.72 1.13 8.45
CA LYS A 74 9.32 0.24 9.45
C LYS A 74 8.84 0.57 10.85
N ASN A 75 8.88 1.85 11.23
CA ASN A 75 8.35 2.34 12.50
C ASN A 75 6.87 1.98 12.67
N PHE A 76 6.07 2.16 11.61
CA PHE A 76 4.66 1.78 11.65
C PHE A 76 4.44 0.28 11.86
N LEU A 77 5.18 -0.58 11.16
CA LEU A 77 5.04 -2.05 11.25
C LEU A 77 5.52 -2.62 12.59
N GLU A 78 6.52 -1.98 13.21
CA GLU A 78 7.07 -2.34 14.53
C GLU A 78 6.25 -1.76 15.69
N ASN A 79 5.28 -0.88 15.42
CA ASN A 79 4.48 -0.24 16.44
C ASN A 79 3.51 -1.22 17.11
N GLU A 80 3.78 -1.55 18.37
CA GLU A 80 3.01 -2.52 19.16
C GLU A 80 1.51 -2.17 19.28
N LYS A 81 1.14 -0.89 19.13
CA LYS A 81 -0.26 -0.45 19.16
C LYS A 81 -1.11 -1.13 18.08
N TYR A 82 -0.52 -1.48 16.94
CA TYR A 82 -1.22 -2.10 15.81
C TYR A 82 -1.02 -3.62 15.76
N GLY A 83 -0.34 -4.18 16.77
CA GLY A 83 0.11 -5.57 16.78
C GLY A 83 1.26 -5.79 15.79
N LYS A 84 1.98 -6.90 15.97
CA LYS A 84 3.13 -7.22 15.13
C LYS A 84 2.67 -7.61 13.71
N ILE A 85 2.94 -6.75 12.72
CA ILE A 85 2.60 -7.01 11.31
C ILE A 85 3.81 -7.67 10.63
N ASN A 86 3.75 -8.99 10.46
CA ASN A 86 4.85 -9.77 9.87
C ASN A 86 4.70 -10.02 8.36
N LYS A 87 3.50 -9.82 7.81
CA LYS A 87 3.21 -10.10 6.40
C LYS A 87 2.58 -8.86 5.78
N PHE A 88 3.26 -8.31 4.78
CA PHE A 88 2.85 -7.08 4.13
C PHE A 88 3.45 -6.95 2.73
N LEU A 89 2.79 -6.16 1.89
CA LEU A 89 3.26 -5.75 0.57
C LEU A 89 3.24 -4.22 0.51
N ILE A 90 4.34 -3.62 0.07
CA ILE A 90 4.53 -2.19 -0.12
C ILE A 90 4.38 -1.89 -1.61
N LEU A 91 3.46 -1.01 -1.98
CA LEU A 91 3.28 -0.54 -3.35
C LEU A 91 3.75 0.91 -3.42
N ASP A 92 4.73 1.18 -4.28
CA ASP A 92 5.29 2.52 -4.50
C ASP A 92 5.99 2.59 -5.87
N ASP A 93 5.95 3.75 -6.52
CA ASP A 93 6.64 4.03 -7.78
C ASP A 93 8.06 4.57 -7.62
N GLU A 94 8.43 5.02 -6.41
CA GLU A 94 9.80 5.37 -6.04
C GLU A 94 10.22 4.48 -4.88
N VAL A 95 11.19 3.57 -5.05
CA VAL A 95 11.49 2.54 -4.02
C VAL A 95 12.87 2.66 -3.38
N GLU A 96 13.73 3.59 -3.80
CA GLU A 96 15.14 3.64 -3.42
C GLU A 96 15.39 3.75 -1.90
N ASP A 97 14.55 4.48 -1.16
CA ASP A 97 14.60 4.58 0.30
C ASP A 97 13.93 3.38 0.99
N ILE A 98 12.93 2.77 0.36
CA ILE A 98 12.22 1.59 0.87
C ILE A 98 13.11 0.34 0.77
N GLU A 99 13.83 0.15 -0.32
CA GLU A 99 14.75 -0.98 -0.56
C GLU A 99 15.91 -1.05 0.45
N LYS A 100 16.23 0.06 1.11
CA LYS A 100 17.25 0.08 2.18
C LYS A 100 16.78 -0.64 3.44
N GLU A 101 15.47 -0.67 3.68
CA GLU A 101 14.87 -1.16 4.92
C GLU A 101 14.12 -2.48 4.74
N PHE A 102 13.74 -2.84 3.51
CA PHE A 102 12.89 -4.01 3.24
C PHE A 102 13.45 -4.91 2.14
N GLU A 103 13.24 -6.22 2.29
CA GLU A 103 13.54 -7.19 1.25
C GLU A 103 12.59 -7.06 0.05
N GLU A 104 13.12 -7.33 -1.14
CA GLU A 104 12.40 -7.28 -2.42
C GLU A 104 11.09 -8.10 -2.45
N ILE A 105 10.97 -9.14 -1.61
CA ILE A 105 9.74 -9.94 -1.51
C ILE A 105 8.54 -9.14 -0.95
N HIS A 106 8.79 -8.04 -0.27
CA HIS A 106 7.78 -7.14 0.28
C HIS A 106 7.46 -5.96 -0.63
N ILE A 107 8.29 -5.66 -1.62
CA ILE A 107 8.17 -4.44 -2.43
C ILE A 107 7.52 -4.77 -3.77
N ILE A 108 6.58 -3.93 -4.21
CA ILE A 108 5.97 -3.93 -5.53
C ILE A 108 6.21 -2.57 -6.14
N HIS A 109 7.27 -2.46 -6.94
CA HIS A 109 7.63 -1.24 -7.64
C HIS A 109 6.60 -0.97 -8.75
N THR A 110 5.73 0.02 -8.56
CA THR A 110 4.75 0.46 -9.56
C THR A 110 5.38 1.46 -10.54
N ASP A 111 4.72 1.76 -11.65
CA ASP A 111 5.20 2.78 -12.59
C ASP A 111 4.40 4.07 -12.41
N PHE A 112 5.05 5.22 -12.45
CA PHE A 112 4.37 6.51 -12.31
C PHE A 112 3.29 6.76 -13.39
N ASN A 113 3.49 6.25 -14.61
CA ASN A 113 2.58 6.47 -15.74
C ASN A 113 1.46 5.43 -15.80
N THR A 114 1.73 4.16 -15.46
CA THR A 114 0.72 3.08 -15.54
C THR A 114 0.12 2.68 -14.20
N GLY A 115 0.75 3.07 -13.08
CA GLY A 115 0.35 2.77 -11.73
C GLY A 115 0.39 1.27 -11.39
N PHE A 116 -0.57 0.83 -10.58
CA PHE A 116 -0.74 -0.58 -10.21
C PHE A 116 -1.51 -1.36 -11.29
N ASP A 117 -0.81 -1.72 -12.36
CA ASP A 117 -1.39 -2.43 -13.49
C ASP A 117 -1.54 -3.96 -13.26
N ASN A 118 -1.92 -4.69 -14.31
CA ASN A 118 -2.18 -6.12 -14.20
C ASN A 118 -0.89 -6.94 -14.04
N GLU A 119 0.24 -6.49 -14.56
CA GLU A 119 1.52 -7.20 -14.37
C GLU A 119 1.95 -7.10 -12.91
N LYS A 120 1.87 -5.90 -12.34
CA LYS A 120 2.13 -5.66 -10.91
C LYS A 120 1.14 -6.38 -10.00
N LEU A 121 -0.12 -6.53 -10.41
CA LEU A 121 -1.09 -7.36 -9.70
C LEU A 121 -0.65 -8.83 -9.63
N GLN A 122 -0.24 -9.43 -10.75
CA GLN A 122 0.20 -10.83 -10.74
C GLN A 122 1.47 -11.03 -9.91
N GLU A 123 2.39 -10.07 -9.98
CA GLU A 123 3.59 -10.04 -9.14
C GLU A 123 3.23 -10.00 -7.65
N ALA A 124 2.35 -9.08 -7.25
CA ALA A 124 1.90 -8.92 -5.87
C ALA A 124 1.22 -10.17 -5.33
N ILE A 125 0.36 -10.83 -6.12
CA ILE A 125 -0.26 -12.10 -5.74
C ILE A 125 0.80 -13.19 -5.53
N LYS A 126 1.82 -13.25 -6.41
CA LYS A 126 2.89 -14.24 -6.31
C LYS A 126 3.78 -14.01 -5.08
N LYS A 127 4.14 -12.75 -4.79
CA LYS A 127 4.92 -12.36 -3.60
C LYS A 127 4.12 -12.60 -2.32
N GLY A 128 2.85 -12.19 -2.27
CA GLY A 128 1.97 -12.40 -1.12
C GLY A 128 1.77 -13.89 -0.77
N LYS A 129 1.75 -14.79 -1.75
CA LYS A 129 1.70 -16.25 -1.54
C LYS A 129 2.94 -16.85 -0.87
N LYS A 130 4.09 -16.18 -0.99
CA LYS A 130 5.37 -16.67 -0.48
C LYS A 130 5.69 -16.18 0.93
N GLN A 131 4.88 -15.27 1.47
CA GLN A 131 5.01 -14.74 2.84
C GLN A 131 4.24 -15.60 3.84
#